data_AF-A0A1J5A016-F1
#
_entry.id   AF-A0A1J5A016-F1
#
_cell.length_a   1.000
_cell.length_b   1.000
_cell.length_c   1.000
_cell.angle_alpha   90.00
_cell.angle_beta   90.00
_cell.angle_gamma   90.00
#
_symmetry.space_group_name_H-M   'P 1'
#
loop_
_entity.id
_entity.type
_entity.pdbx_description
1 polymer ?
#
loop_
_entity_poly.entity_id
_entity_poly.type
_entity_poly.pdbx_seq_one_letter_code
_entity_poly.pdbx_strand_id
1 'polypeptide(L)'
;MPELNHTTGLYAALQDFWRLRRQAGIERVMAQLTGKSVELLAYEDVVQKLRITGRAGGQLQDIPLAAIVGSVGRYTDFSRSFLPLQNEDQARWARVKMAVSDLAGLPPIEVYRIGEAYFVLDGNHRVSVARELGATYIQAYVTEVRTRVSLSPDDQPDDLIIKAEYAAFLEQTNLDELRPEANLLVTIPGRYRAFTEHIEVHHYFMGLDFQRSFTYPEAVAHWYDEVYLPVVQVIREQGLLREFPGRTEADLYLWLAEHRAALQQQLSLAVETNAAAADLAAQFSPRPNRVVARLGGKIEQILDTLTPDELDSGPLPGQWRRKRQGVHRADCLFADILAPVSGEENGWRALESALVVARRENSQLFGLHVVSAPTDAAQTQQNGEAARAVQARFEARCADAGVPGKLAIVTGEVSRTICERSRWVDLIVANLAFPPQAGPLARLGSGFRTLIRRCPRPLLAVTGADSALSHPLLAYDGSPKAQEALYVATYIAGAWGVPLTVLTVTESGRATAATLARGQAYLTTHGVQAECLAETGPVAETLLQIAAARGIDLIIMGGYGYTPVLEVVLGSTVDHVLRAGLCPVLMCR
;
A
#
# COMPACT_ATOMS: atom_id res chain seq x y z
N MET A 1 -42.99 -63.79 -18.85
CA MET A 1 -42.50 -63.09 -17.65
C MET A 1 -41.37 -62.06 -17.88
N PRO A 2 -40.76 -61.85 -19.07
CA PRO A 2 -39.81 -60.73 -19.25
C PRO A 2 -40.48 -59.37 -19.58
N GLU A 3 -41.65 -59.35 -20.23
CA GLU A 3 -42.31 -58.09 -20.65
C GLU A 3 -42.88 -57.25 -19.49
N LEU A 4 -43.32 -57.88 -18.40
CA LEU A 4 -43.84 -57.19 -17.21
C LEU A 4 -42.74 -56.48 -16.42
N ASN A 5 -41.55 -57.08 -16.29
CA ASN A 5 -40.40 -56.44 -15.62
C ASN A 5 -39.88 -55.24 -16.41
N HIS A 6 -39.92 -55.32 -17.74
CA HIS A 6 -39.47 -54.26 -18.63
C HIS A 6 -40.38 -53.01 -18.56
N THR A 7 -41.69 -53.19 -18.42
CA THR A 7 -42.64 -52.08 -18.23
C THR A 7 -42.49 -51.45 -16.85
N THR A 8 -42.37 -52.24 -15.78
CA THR A 8 -42.16 -51.71 -14.42
C THR A 8 -40.84 -50.93 -14.29
N GLY A 9 -39.76 -51.43 -14.90
CA GLY A 9 -38.46 -50.74 -14.95
C GLY A 9 -38.50 -49.41 -15.70
N LEU A 10 -39.23 -49.35 -16.83
CA LEU A 10 -39.43 -48.12 -17.59
C LEU A 10 -40.21 -47.08 -16.78
N TYR A 11 -41.29 -47.48 -16.10
CA TYR A 11 -42.07 -46.57 -15.25
C TYR A 11 -41.25 -45.99 -14.10
N ALA A 12 -40.44 -46.82 -13.43
CA ALA A 12 -39.54 -46.35 -12.37
C ALA A 12 -38.49 -45.37 -12.89
N ALA A 13 -37.86 -45.68 -14.04
CA ALA A 13 -36.91 -44.77 -14.67
C ALA A 13 -37.54 -43.42 -15.08
N LEU A 14 -38.79 -43.42 -15.55
CA LEU A 14 -39.49 -42.17 -15.86
C LEU A 14 -39.80 -41.35 -14.60
N GLN A 15 -40.19 -41.99 -13.49
CA GLN A 15 -40.42 -41.28 -12.21
C GLN A 15 -39.15 -40.61 -11.69
N ASP A 16 -38.00 -41.28 -11.80
CA ASP A 16 -36.71 -40.74 -11.39
C ASP A 16 -36.29 -39.54 -12.24
N PHE A 17 -36.52 -39.59 -13.57
CA PHE A 17 -36.30 -38.45 -14.45
C PHE A 17 -37.09 -37.20 -14.00
N TRP A 18 -38.38 -37.37 -13.65
CA TRP A 18 -39.21 -36.27 -13.13
C TRP A 18 -38.79 -35.77 -11.75
N ARG A 19 -38.21 -36.63 -10.89
CA ARG A 19 -37.58 -36.21 -9.64
C ARG A 19 -36.38 -35.30 -9.93
N LEU A 20 -35.47 -35.72 -10.81
CA LEU A 20 -34.27 -34.96 -11.14
C LEU A 20 -34.59 -33.61 -11.80
N ARG A 21 -35.62 -33.56 -12.65
CA ARG A 21 -36.08 -32.32 -13.26
C ARG A 21 -36.61 -31.31 -12.24
N ARG A 22 -37.34 -31.78 -11.22
CA ARG A 22 -37.79 -30.92 -10.11
C ARG A 22 -36.59 -30.41 -9.30
N GLN A 23 -35.60 -31.26 -9.07
CA GLN A 23 -34.37 -30.87 -8.37
C GLN A 23 -33.56 -29.82 -9.16
N ALA A 24 -33.43 -29.98 -10.48
CA ALA A 24 -32.79 -28.99 -11.35
C ALA A 24 -33.52 -27.63 -11.35
N GLY A 25 -34.86 -27.66 -11.28
CA GLY A 25 -35.67 -26.46 -11.12
C GLY A 25 -35.41 -25.72 -9.80
N ILE A 26 -35.26 -26.45 -8.69
CA ILE A 26 -34.90 -25.88 -7.38
C ILE A 26 -33.46 -25.33 -7.40
N GLU A 27 -32.52 -26.06 -8.03
CA GLU A 27 -31.12 -25.64 -8.18
C GLU A 27 -31.02 -24.28 -8.91
N ARG A 28 -31.79 -24.09 -9.98
CA ARG A 28 -31.89 -22.80 -10.71
C ARG A 28 -32.39 -21.64 -9.85
N VAL A 29 -33.39 -21.88 -9.00
CA VAL A 29 -33.93 -20.84 -8.10
C VAL A 29 -32.90 -20.47 -7.03
N MET A 30 -32.22 -21.47 -6.44
CA MET A 30 -31.19 -21.24 -5.42
C MET A 30 -29.95 -20.54 -6.00
N ALA A 31 -29.61 -20.82 -7.25
CA ALA A 31 -28.52 -20.18 -7.98
C ALA A 31 -28.74 -18.67 -8.18
N GLN A 32 -29.97 -18.28 -8.53
CA GLN A 32 -30.36 -16.86 -8.64
C GLN A 32 -30.25 -16.11 -7.29
N LEU A 33 -30.46 -16.81 -6.17
CA LEU A 33 -30.31 -16.24 -4.83
C LEU A 33 -28.85 -16.17 -4.34
N THR A 34 -28.00 -17.10 -4.79
CA THR A 34 -26.61 -17.24 -4.32
C THR A 34 -25.58 -16.62 -5.27
N GLY A 35 -25.98 -16.22 -6.48
CA GLY A 35 -25.11 -15.65 -7.50
C GLY A 35 -24.20 -16.66 -8.21
N LYS A 36 -24.35 -17.97 -7.94
CA LYS A 36 -23.58 -19.02 -8.61
C LYS A 36 -24.25 -19.44 -9.92
N SER A 37 -23.48 -19.82 -10.93
CA SER A 37 -24.05 -20.35 -12.18
C SER A 37 -24.38 -21.84 -12.06
N VAL A 38 -25.53 -22.22 -12.62
CA VAL A 38 -26.00 -23.61 -12.74
C VAL A 38 -25.85 -24.16 -14.15
N GLU A 39 -25.23 -23.40 -15.04
CA GLU A 39 -25.02 -23.80 -16.43
C GLU A 39 -23.72 -24.59 -16.57
N LEU A 40 -23.74 -25.58 -17.45
CA LEU A 40 -22.53 -26.30 -17.84
C LEU A 40 -21.61 -25.37 -18.64
N LEU A 41 -20.30 -25.56 -18.48
CA LEU A 41 -19.35 -24.87 -19.32
C LEU A 41 -19.43 -25.41 -20.77
N ALA A 42 -19.65 -24.51 -21.72
CA ALA A 42 -19.57 -24.83 -23.14
C ALA A 42 -18.10 -25.04 -23.53
N TYR A 43 -17.78 -26.23 -24.04
CA TYR A 43 -16.40 -26.54 -24.44
C TYR A 43 -15.84 -25.58 -25.49
N GLU A 44 -16.67 -25.16 -26.46
CA GLU A 44 -16.26 -24.25 -27.54
C GLU A 44 -15.83 -22.89 -27.00
N ASP A 45 -16.59 -22.33 -26.04
CA ASP A 45 -16.25 -21.08 -25.37
C ASP A 45 -14.92 -21.20 -24.62
N VAL A 46 -14.72 -22.31 -23.90
CA VAL A 46 -13.48 -22.57 -23.13
C VAL A 46 -12.27 -22.69 -24.06
N VAL A 47 -12.41 -23.40 -25.17
CA VAL A 47 -11.34 -23.58 -26.17
C VAL A 47 -10.98 -22.29 -26.87
N GLN A 48 -11.97 -21.50 -27.29
CA GLN A 48 -11.74 -20.22 -27.94
C GLN A 48 -11.06 -19.23 -26.99
N LYS A 49 -11.44 -19.28 -25.70
CA LYS A 49 -10.93 -18.38 -24.65
C LYS A 49 -9.56 -18.78 -24.11
N LEU A 50 -9.27 -20.07 -23.93
CA LEU A 50 -8.04 -20.56 -23.29
C LEU A 50 -6.93 -21.00 -24.25
N ARG A 51 -7.15 -20.87 -25.56
CA ARG A 51 -6.20 -21.09 -26.68
C ARG A 51 -5.41 -22.41 -26.62
N ILE A 52 -5.83 -23.38 -27.44
CA ILE A 52 -5.25 -24.73 -27.47
C ILE A 52 -3.80 -24.72 -27.98
N THR A 53 -2.91 -25.39 -27.26
CA THR A 53 -1.51 -25.63 -27.65
C THR A 53 -1.24 -27.05 -28.17
N GLY A 54 -2.16 -28.00 -27.98
CA GLY A 54 -2.07 -29.34 -28.57
C GLY A 54 -3.15 -30.31 -28.10
N ARG A 55 -3.26 -31.46 -28.77
CA ARG A 55 -4.15 -32.58 -28.40
C ARG A 55 -3.37 -33.89 -28.35
N ALA A 56 -3.55 -34.67 -27.28
CA ALA A 56 -2.98 -36.01 -27.16
C ALA A 56 -4.08 -37.08 -27.29
N GLY A 57 -3.74 -38.23 -27.89
CA GLY A 57 -4.71 -39.29 -28.24
C GLY A 57 -5.45 -39.89 -27.05
N GLY A 58 -6.68 -40.34 -27.30
CA GLY A 58 -7.62 -40.82 -26.28
C GLY A 58 -7.14 -42.08 -25.54
N GLN A 59 -7.08 -42.02 -24.21
CA GLN A 59 -6.80 -43.18 -23.35
C GLN A 59 -8.01 -43.54 -22.48
N LEU A 60 -8.27 -44.83 -22.27
CA LEU A 60 -9.32 -45.30 -21.37
C LEU A 60 -8.88 -45.12 -19.92
N GLN A 61 -9.63 -44.36 -19.13
CA GLN A 61 -9.30 -44.03 -17.74
C GLN A 61 -10.57 -43.95 -16.87
N ASP A 62 -10.43 -44.18 -15.56
CA ASP A 62 -11.48 -43.95 -14.58
C ASP A 62 -11.48 -42.49 -14.10
N ILE A 63 -12.55 -41.82 -14.52
CA ILE A 63 -13.02 -40.46 -14.30
C ILE A 63 -13.65 -40.02 -12.98
N PRO A 64 -13.13 -39.10 -12.14
CA PRO A 64 -13.96 -38.55 -11.07
C PRO A 64 -15.17 -37.78 -11.63
N LEU A 65 -16.39 -38.21 -11.28
CA LEU A 65 -17.63 -37.58 -11.77
C LEU A 65 -17.75 -36.12 -11.35
N ALA A 66 -17.19 -35.74 -10.20
CA ALA A 66 -17.16 -34.37 -9.71
C ALA A 66 -16.29 -33.43 -10.57
N ALA A 67 -15.31 -33.98 -11.30
CA ALA A 67 -14.43 -33.20 -12.17
C ALA A 67 -15.03 -32.92 -13.56
N ILE A 68 -16.20 -33.50 -13.86
CA ILE A 68 -16.94 -33.23 -15.10
C ILE A 68 -17.76 -31.95 -14.95
N VAL A 69 -17.37 -30.90 -15.66
CA VAL A 69 -17.91 -29.54 -15.49
C VAL A 69 -18.61 -28.98 -16.72
N GLY A 70 -18.49 -29.65 -17.87
CA GLY A 70 -18.97 -29.11 -19.14
C GLY A 70 -19.29 -30.17 -20.19
N SER A 71 -19.80 -29.70 -21.32
CA SER A 71 -20.27 -30.53 -22.43
C SER A 71 -19.90 -29.92 -23.77
N VAL A 72 -19.62 -30.77 -24.76
CA VAL A 72 -19.42 -30.38 -26.17
C VAL A 72 -20.79 -30.45 -26.86
N GLY A 73 -21.47 -29.31 -26.97
CA GLY A 73 -22.71 -29.17 -27.75
C GLY A 73 -24.04 -29.47 -27.03
N ARG A 74 -24.03 -30.00 -25.78
CA ARG A 74 -25.26 -30.24 -24.98
C ARG A 74 -25.27 -29.52 -23.63
N TYR A 75 -24.58 -28.39 -23.54
CA TYR A 75 -24.43 -27.63 -22.29
C TYR A 75 -25.73 -26.94 -21.84
N THR A 76 -26.70 -26.73 -22.74
CA THR A 76 -28.04 -26.19 -22.42
C THR A 76 -29.03 -27.23 -21.91
N ASP A 77 -28.75 -28.51 -22.14
CA ASP A 77 -29.69 -29.61 -21.89
C ASP A 77 -29.64 -30.09 -20.43
N PHE A 78 -28.52 -29.83 -19.76
CA PHE A 78 -28.25 -30.27 -18.40
C PHE A 78 -27.75 -29.13 -17.51
N SER A 79 -28.05 -29.17 -16.21
CA SER A 79 -27.42 -28.28 -15.22
C SER A 79 -25.95 -28.64 -15.00
N ARG A 80 -25.18 -27.80 -14.29
CA ARG A 80 -23.81 -28.09 -13.83
C ARG A 80 -23.71 -29.43 -13.08
N SER A 81 -24.79 -29.79 -12.38
CA SER A 81 -24.93 -31.07 -11.70
C SER A 81 -25.30 -32.24 -12.65
N PHE A 82 -25.31 -32.03 -13.97
CA PHE A 82 -25.76 -32.96 -15.02
C PHE A 82 -27.21 -33.43 -14.84
N LEU A 83 -28.06 -32.58 -14.25
CA LEU A 83 -29.50 -32.84 -14.14
C LEU A 83 -30.23 -32.39 -15.40
N PRO A 84 -31.16 -33.18 -15.96
CA PRO A 84 -31.85 -32.83 -17.19
C PRO A 84 -32.75 -31.60 -17.02
N LEU A 85 -32.61 -30.62 -17.93
CA LEU A 85 -33.41 -29.39 -17.97
C LEU A 85 -34.55 -29.49 -18.98
N GLN A 86 -34.32 -30.21 -20.09
CA GLN A 86 -35.28 -30.38 -21.18
C GLN A 86 -36.09 -31.69 -21.07
N ASN A 87 -37.32 -31.67 -21.56
CA ASN A 87 -38.20 -32.85 -21.56
C ASN A 87 -37.86 -33.87 -22.65
N GLU A 88 -37.22 -33.42 -23.72
CA GLU A 88 -36.97 -34.22 -24.93
C GLU A 88 -35.98 -35.36 -24.67
N ASP A 89 -35.17 -35.25 -23.60
CA ASP A 89 -34.20 -36.26 -23.17
C ASP A 89 -34.82 -37.44 -22.42
N GLN A 90 -36.10 -37.37 -22.02
CA GLN A 90 -36.77 -38.37 -21.17
C GLN A 90 -36.66 -39.81 -21.71
N ALA A 91 -36.97 -40.02 -22.99
CA ALA A 91 -36.98 -41.35 -23.60
C ALA A 91 -35.56 -41.93 -23.78
N ARG A 92 -34.54 -41.08 -23.96
CA ARG A 92 -33.14 -41.50 -24.06
C ARG A 92 -32.55 -41.77 -22.69
N TRP A 93 -32.82 -40.90 -21.71
CA TRP A 93 -32.39 -41.06 -20.32
C TRP A 93 -32.94 -42.34 -19.69
N ALA A 94 -34.24 -42.60 -19.86
CA ALA A 94 -34.88 -43.81 -19.31
C ALA A 94 -34.27 -45.10 -19.89
N ARG A 95 -33.97 -45.12 -21.21
CA ARG A 95 -33.29 -46.25 -21.85
C ARG A 95 -31.89 -46.49 -21.30
N VAL A 96 -31.12 -45.42 -21.08
CA VAL A 96 -29.78 -45.52 -20.49
C VAL A 96 -29.87 -46.08 -19.07
N LYS A 97 -30.80 -45.58 -18.24
CA LYS A 97 -30.99 -46.07 -16.87
C LYS A 97 -31.36 -47.54 -16.82
N MET A 98 -32.24 -47.99 -17.70
CA MET A 98 -32.63 -49.40 -17.78
C MET A 98 -31.44 -50.30 -18.15
N ALA A 99 -30.62 -49.89 -19.13
CA ALA A 99 -29.44 -50.64 -19.55
C ALA A 99 -28.42 -50.85 -18.41
N VAL A 100 -28.33 -49.92 -17.46
CA VAL A 100 -27.45 -50.06 -16.28
C VAL A 100 -28.00 -51.07 -15.28
N SER A 101 -29.31 -51.05 -15.05
CA SER A 101 -29.98 -51.97 -14.12
C SER A 101 -29.93 -53.43 -14.59
N ASP A 102 -29.81 -53.67 -15.89
CA ASP A 102 -29.77 -55.01 -16.51
C ASP A 102 -28.37 -55.65 -16.50
N LEU A 103 -27.47 -55.26 -15.58
CA LEU A 103 -26.10 -55.79 -15.40
C LEU A 103 -25.14 -55.60 -16.58
N ALA A 104 -25.53 -54.86 -17.63
CA ALA A 104 -24.68 -54.59 -18.80
C ALA A 104 -23.57 -53.55 -18.54
N GLY A 105 -23.62 -52.84 -17.40
CA GLY A 105 -22.70 -51.76 -17.08
C GLY A 105 -22.88 -50.53 -17.97
N LEU A 106 -22.23 -49.42 -17.60
CA LEU A 106 -22.20 -48.22 -18.45
C LEU A 106 -21.05 -48.33 -19.44
N PRO A 107 -21.28 -48.23 -20.78
CA PRO A 107 -20.18 -48.13 -21.72
C PRO A 107 -19.37 -46.86 -21.45
N PRO A 108 -18.04 -46.86 -21.71
CA PRO A 108 -17.19 -45.70 -21.47
C PRO A 108 -17.66 -44.46 -22.23
N ILE A 109 -17.65 -43.30 -21.56
CA ILE A 109 -17.96 -42.00 -22.17
C ILE A 109 -16.76 -41.46 -22.96
N GLU A 110 -16.96 -40.42 -23.77
CA GLU A 110 -15.86 -39.72 -24.43
C GLU A 110 -15.75 -38.30 -23.87
N VAL A 111 -14.54 -37.88 -23.51
CA VAL A 111 -14.32 -36.57 -22.88
C VAL A 111 -13.05 -35.88 -23.37
N TYR A 112 -13.07 -34.54 -23.36
CA TYR A 112 -11.86 -33.73 -23.38
C TYR A 112 -11.44 -33.37 -21.96
N ARG A 113 -10.13 -33.42 -21.67
CA ARG A 113 -9.56 -32.96 -20.40
C ARG A 113 -8.78 -31.67 -20.61
N ILE A 114 -9.08 -30.64 -19.83
CA ILE A 114 -8.35 -29.36 -19.77
C ILE A 114 -7.93 -29.15 -18.30
N GLY A 115 -6.64 -29.27 -18.00
CA GLY A 115 -6.15 -29.26 -16.62
C GLY A 115 -6.74 -30.41 -15.80
N GLU A 116 -7.56 -30.06 -14.81
CA GLU A 116 -8.25 -31.03 -13.93
C GLU A 116 -9.73 -31.20 -14.29
N ALA A 117 -10.24 -30.37 -15.20
CA ALA A 117 -11.64 -30.35 -15.60
C ALA A 117 -11.90 -31.21 -16.85
N TYR A 118 -13.07 -31.85 -16.89
CA TYR A 118 -13.51 -32.71 -17.99
C TYR A 118 -14.77 -32.18 -18.68
N PHE A 119 -14.79 -32.30 -20.00
CA PHE A 119 -15.87 -31.88 -20.89
C PHE A 119 -16.39 -33.08 -21.68
N VAL A 120 -17.69 -33.37 -21.57
CA VAL A 120 -18.29 -34.55 -22.20
C VAL A 120 -18.47 -34.32 -23.69
N LEU A 121 -17.76 -35.09 -24.51
CA LEU A 121 -17.94 -35.14 -25.96
C LEU A 121 -19.14 -36.03 -26.31
N ASP A 122 -19.21 -37.23 -25.73
CA ASP A 122 -20.36 -38.11 -25.83
C ASP A 122 -20.64 -38.83 -24.50
N GLY A 123 -21.92 -39.02 -24.19
CA GLY A 123 -22.35 -39.73 -22.98
C GLY A 123 -22.95 -38.86 -21.86
N ASN A 124 -23.41 -37.65 -22.14
CA ASN A 124 -24.04 -36.75 -21.14
C ASN A 124 -25.12 -37.42 -20.28
N HIS A 125 -25.99 -38.22 -20.91
CA HIS A 125 -27.03 -39.00 -20.23
C HIS A 125 -26.45 -40.07 -19.29
N ARG A 126 -25.32 -40.68 -19.67
CA ARG A 126 -24.62 -41.70 -18.86
C ARG A 126 -24.01 -41.06 -17.62
N VAL A 127 -23.44 -39.86 -17.74
CA VAL A 127 -22.96 -39.06 -16.61
C VAL A 127 -24.11 -38.72 -15.65
N SER A 128 -25.25 -38.27 -16.18
CA SER A 128 -26.45 -37.97 -15.39
C SER A 128 -26.95 -39.20 -14.62
N VAL A 129 -27.07 -40.35 -15.29
CA VAL A 129 -27.49 -41.62 -14.66
C VAL A 129 -26.46 -42.11 -13.64
N ALA A 130 -25.16 -41.99 -13.92
CA ALA A 130 -24.11 -42.41 -12.99
C ALA A 130 -24.14 -41.59 -11.68
N ARG A 131 -24.31 -40.26 -11.79
CA ARG A 131 -24.48 -39.38 -10.61
C ARG A 131 -25.73 -39.74 -9.81
N GLU A 132 -26.84 -40.02 -10.50
CA GLU A 132 -28.09 -40.43 -9.86
C GLU A 132 -27.97 -41.75 -9.09
N LEU A 133 -27.17 -42.68 -9.60
CA LEU A 133 -26.87 -43.94 -8.93
C LEU A 133 -25.84 -43.80 -7.79
N GLY A 134 -25.37 -42.57 -7.52
CA GLY A 134 -24.39 -42.29 -6.47
C GLY A 134 -22.96 -42.76 -6.81
N ALA A 135 -22.67 -43.01 -8.08
CA ALA A 135 -21.31 -43.34 -8.50
C ALA A 135 -20.38 -42.14 -8.28
N THR A 136 -19.13 -42.40 -7.88
CA THR A 136 -18.08 -41.39 -7.72
C THR A 136 -17.16 -41.31 -8.94
N TYR A 137 -17.08 -42.40 -9.71
CA TYR A 137 -16.25 -42.52 -10.91
C TYR A 137 -17.02 -43.06 -12.12
N ILE A 138 -16.53 -42.76 -13.33
CA ILE A 138 -17.04 -43.29 -14.60
C ILE A 138 -15.88 -43.57 -15.58
N GLN A 139 -15.97 -44.67 -16.34
CA GLN A 139 -14.99 -44.96 -17.39
C GLN A 139 -15.13 -43.99 -18.56
N ALA A 140 -14.01 -43.44 -19.03
CA ALA A 140 -13.99 -42.50 -20.14
C ALA A 140 -12.78 -42.68 -21.05
N TYR A 141 -12.95 -42.48 -22.37
CA TYR A 141 -11.88 -42.18 -23.29
C TYR A 141 -11.53 -40.70 -23.17
N VAL A 142 -10.35 -40.42 -22.60
CA VAL A 142 -9.89 -39.07 -22.27
C VAL A 142 -8.93 -38.57 -23.34
N THR A 143 -9.35 -37.53 -24.06
CA THR A 143 -8.47 -36.78 -24.98
C THR A 143 -7.95 -35.54 -24.26
N GLU A 144 -6.63 -35.46 -24.03
CA GLU A 144 -6.03 -34.33 -23.32
C GLU A 144 -5.89 -33.13 -24.27
N VAL A 145 -6.41 -31.98 -23.84
CA VAL A 145 -6.31 -30.69 -24.53
C VAL A 145 -5.42 -29.79 -23.69
N ARG A 146 -4.26 -29.44 -24.23
CA ARG A 146 -3.29 -28.57 -23.54
C ARG A 146 -3.67 -27.11 -23.76
N THR A 147 -3.68 -26.34 -22.67
CA THR A 147 -3.91 -24.90 -22.63
C THR A 147 -2.80 -24.25 -21.79
N ARG A 148 -2.47 -22.97 -22.02
CA ARG A 148 -1.45 -22.27 -21.22
C ARG A 148 -1.90 -22.04 -19.78
N VAL A 149 -3.20 -21.89 -19.55
CA VAL A 149 -3.81 -21.70 -18.23
C VAL A 149 -4.64 -22.94 -17.87
N SER A 150 -4.48 -23.44 -16.64
CA SER A 150 -5.19 -24.63 -16.16
C SER A 150 -6.63 -24.32 -15.70
N LEU A 151 -7.53 -25.28 -15.93
CA LEU A 151 -8.90 -25.23 -15.47
C LEU A 151 -9.11 -26.21 -14.30
N SER A 152 -9.76 -25.73 -13.25
CA SER A 152 -10.17 -26.46 -12.05
C SER A 152 -11.66 -26.81 -12.12
N PRO A 153 -12.10 -27.93 -11.53
CA PRO A 153 -13.52 -28.29 -11.46
C PRO A 153 -14.43 -27.26 -10.78
N ASP A 154 -13.87 -26.43 -9.90
CA ASP A 154 -14.63 -25.43 -9.14
C ASP A 154 -14.85 -24.11 -9.89
N ASP A 155 -14.15 -23.90 -11.02
CA ASP A 155 -14.21 -22.67 -11.79
C ASP A 155 -15.64 -22.38 -12.28
N GLN A 156 -16.04 -21.13 -12.17
CA GLN A 156 -17.31 -20.61 -12.68
C GLN A 156 -17.14 -20.03 -14.09
N PRO A 157 -18.24 -19.84 -14.84
CA PRO A 157 -18.19 -19.15 -16.13
C PRO A 157 -17.51 -17.78 -16.07
N ASP A 158 -17.68 -17.04 -14.97
CA ASP A 158 -17.04 -15.73 -14.76
C ASP A 158 -15.52 -15.84 -14.59
N ASP A 159 -15.03 -16.92 -13.97
CA ASP A 159 -13.59 -17.19 -13.83
C ASP A 159 -12.93 -17.47 -15.19
N LEU A 160 -13.69 -17.99 -16.16
CA LEU A 160 -13.19 -18.18 -17.53
C LEU A 160 -12.85 -16.86 -18.21
N ILE A 161 -13.53 -15.75 -17.88
CA ILE A 161 -13.22 -14.43 -18.45
C ILE A 161 -11.81 -14.02 -18.02
N ILE A 162 -11.52 -14.13 -16.72
CA ILE A 162 -10.22 -13.78 -16.15
C ILE A 162 -9.12 -14.70 -16.70
N LYS A 163 -9.39 -16.02 -16.77
CA LYS A 163 -8.42 -16.99 -17.31
C LYS A 163 -8.15 -16.79 -18.81
N ALA A 164 -9.16 -16.36 -19.58
CA ALA A 164 -9.00 -16.01 -20.98
C ALA A 164 -8.06 -14.82 -21.16
N GLU A 165 -8.27 -13.76 -20.36
CA GLU A 165 -7.41 -12.60 -20.36
C GLU A 165 -5.98 -12.96 -19.95
N TYR A 166 -5.82 -13.83 -18.93
CA TYR A 166 -4.51 -14.29 -18.51
C TYR A 166 -3.81 -15.10 -19.61
N ALA A 167 -4.53 -15.99 -20.30
CA ALA A 167 -3.98 -16.77 -21.41
C ALA A 167 -3.52 -15.85 -22.56
N ALA A 168 -4.31 -14.83 -22.90
CA ALA A 168 -3.93 -13.83 -23.90
C ALA A 168 -2.70 -13.01 -23.47
N PHE A 169 -2.63 -12.63 -22.19
CA PHE A 169 -1.47 -11.95 -21.61
C PHE A 169 -0.20 -12.81 -21.69
N LEU A 170 -0.28 -14.09 -21.34
CA LEU A 170 0.83 -15.02 -21.44
C LEU A 170 1.28 -15.23 -22.89
N GLU A 171 0.36 -15.26 -23.85
CA GLU A 171 0.74 -15.38 -25.27
C GLU A 171 1.50 -14.15 -25.78
N GLN A 172 1.11 -12.96 -25.33
CA GLN A 172 1.81 -11.73 -25.71
C GLN A 172 3.19 -11.64 -25.05
N THR A 173 3.29 -12.03 -23.77
CA THR A 173 4.47 -11.77 -22.94
C THR A 173 5.45 -12.95 -22.83
N ASN A 174 4.96 -14.17 -23.06
CA ASN A 174 5.64 -15.44 -22.76
C ASN A 174 6.22 -15.49 -21.34
N LEU A 175 5.58 -14.81 -20.38
CA LEU A 175 6.08 -14.72 -19.02
C LEU A 175 6.17 -16.09 -18.33
N ASP A 176 5.27 -17.02 -18.68
CA ASP A 176 5.25 -18.41 -18.21
C ASP A 176 6.49 -19.21 -18.63
N GLU A 177 7.07 -18.90 -19.79
CA GLU A 177 8.32 -19.52 -20.26
C GLU A 177 9.56 -18.78 -19.72
N LEU A 178 9.50 -17.44 -19.68
CA LEU A 178 10.61 -16.60 -19.22
C LEU A 178 10.84 -16.73 -17.71
N ARG A 179 9.77 -16.81 -16.92
CA ARG A 179 9.79 -16.91 -15.46
C ARG A 179 8.76 -17.94 -15.02
N PRO A 180 9.10 -19.24 -15.01
CA PRO A 180 8.15 -20.33 -14.68
C PRO A 180 7.53 -20.23 -13.28
N GLU A 181 8.19 -19.54 -12.35
CA GLU A 181 7.69 -19.31 -10.98
C GLU A 181 6.72 -18.11 -10.87
N ALA A 182 6.55 -17.34 -11.95
CA ALA A 182 5.72 -16.15 -11.95
C ALA A 182 4.23 -16.49 -11.83
N ASN A 183 3.59 -15.95 -10.79
CA ASN A 183 2.15 -16.08 -10.59
C ASN A 183 1.48 -14.69 -10.62
N LEU A 184 0.83 -14.37 -11.73
CA LEU A 184 0.11 -13.11 -11.93
C LEU A 184 -1.41 -13.35 -12.06
N LEU A 185 -1.96 -14.30 -11.31
CA LEU A 185 -3.41 -14.48 -11.25
C LEU A 185 -4.07 -13.27 -10.59
N VAL A 186 -5.11 -12.71 -11.22
CA VAL A 186 -5.92 -11.61 -10.69
C VAL A 186 -7.32 -12.11 -10.33
N THR A 187 -8.05 -11.34 -9.52
CA THR A 187 -9.42 -11.67 -9.10
C THR A 187 -10.48 -10.78 -9.73
N ILE A 188 -10.08 -9.81 -10.56
CA ILE A 188 -10.98 -8.86 -11.21
C ILE A 188 -10.72 -8.90 -12.73
N PRO A 189 -11.77 -9.02 -13.56
CA PRO A 189 -11.64 -8.91 -15.02
C PRO A 189 -11.06 -7.57 -15.48
N GLY A 190 -10.42 -7.55 -16.64
CA GLY A 190 -9.86 -6.37 -17.31
C GLY A 190 -8.50 -5.91 -16.79
N ARG A 191 -7.92 -6.59 -15.79
CA ARG A 191 -6.70 -6.11 -15.10
C ARG A 191 -5.40 -6.40 -15.87
N TYR A 192 -5.39 -7.37 -16.77
CA TYR A 192 -4.19 -7.69 -17.56
C TYR A 192 -3.75 -6.59 -18.52
N ARG A 193 -4.67 -5.71 -18.93
CA ARG A 193 -4.33 -4.52 -19.72
C ARG A 193 -3.37 -3.59 -18.98
N ALA A 194 -3.58 -3.38 -17.68
CA ALA A 194 -2.71 -2.52 -16.87
C ALA A 194 -1.29 -3.11 -16.76
N PHE A 195 -1.16 -4.43 -16.65
CA PHE A 195 0.14 -5.10 -16.69
C PHE A 195 0.86 -4.89 -18.03
N THR A 196 0.15 -5.03 -19.14
CA THR A 196 0.72 -4.75 -20.47
C THR A 196 1.18 -3.29 -20.58
N GLU A 197 0.37 -2.33 -20.13
CA GLU A 197 0.74 -0.90 -20.12
C GLU A 197 1.99 -0.64 -19.25
N HIS A 198 2.09 -1.27 -18.07
CA HIS A 198 3.27 -1.14 -17.21
C HIS A 198 4.54 -1.70 -17.88
N ILE A 199 4.44 -2.85 -18.56
CA ILE A 199 5.56 -3.46 -19.29
C ILE A 199 5.98 -2.56 -20.46
N GLU A 200 5.04 -1.98 -21.20
CA GLU A 200 5.33 -1.08 -22.32
C GLU A 200 6.02 0.21 -21.87
N VAL A 201 5.54 0.82 -20.78
CA VAL A 201 6.19 2.00 -20.18
C VAL A 201 7.60 1.64 -19.71
N HIS A 202 7.77 0.49 -19.06
CA HIS A 202 9.07 0.00 -18.62
C HIS A 202 10.03 -0.25 -19.79
N HIS A 203 9.55 -0.90 -20.85
CA HIS A 203 10.33 -1.15 -22.08
C HIS A 203 10.84 0.14 -22.71
N TYR A 204 10.00 1.18 -22.76
CA TYR A 204 10.38 2.49 -23.26
C TYR A 204 11.51 3.12 -22.43
N PHE A 205 11.38 3.15 -21.10
CA PHE A 205 12.40 3.74 -20.22
C PHE A 205 13.70 2.94 -20.19
N MET A 206 13.64 1.61 -20.22
CA MET A 206 14.83 0.76 -20.35
C MET A 206 15.66 1.13 -21.59
N GLY A 207 15.00 1.42 -22.72
CA GLY A 207 15.69 1.83 -23.93
C GLY A 207 16.48 3.13 -23.78
N LEU A 208 15.93 4.08 -23.01
CA LEU A 208 16.57 5.37 -22.71
C LEU A 208 17.75 5.21 -21.75
N ASP A 209 17.54 4.48 -20.64
CA ASP A 209 18.51 4.37 -19.55
C ASP A 209 19.76 3.59 -19.97
N PHE A 210 19.60 2.48 -20.70
CA PHE A 210 20.70 1.65 -21.17
C PHE A 210 21.20 2.05 -22.57
N GLN A 211 20.60 3.08 -23.20
CA GLN A 211 20.95 3.59 -24.53
C GLN A 211 21.03 2.49 -25.61
N ARG A 212 20.17 1.47 -25.53
CA ARG A 212 20.10 0.36 -26.51
C ARG A 212 18.67 -0.11 -26.71
N SER A 213 18.37 -0.72 -27.85
CA SER A 213 17.08 -1.38 -28.07
C SER A 213 17.03 -2.75 -27.41
N PHE A 214 15.94 -3.03 -26.70
CA PHE A 214 15.64 -4.33 -26.12
C PHE A 214 14.49 -5.00 -26.86
N THR A 215 14.51 -6.32 -26.91
CA THR A 215 13.36 -7.10 -27.38
C THR A 215 12.24 -7.08 -26.34
N TYR A 216 10.99 -7.27 -26.78
CA TYR A 216 9.84 -7.29 -25.87
C TYR A 216 9.96 -8.38 -24.77
N PRO A 217 10.40 -9.63 -25.06
CA PRO A 217 10.62 -10.64 -24.02
C PRO A 217 11.68 -10.24 -22.97
N GLU A 218 12.76 -9.56 -23.38
CA GLU A 218 13.76 -9.05 -22.43
C GLU A 218 13.16 -7.99 -21.49
N ALA A 219 12.33 -7.10 -22.02
CA ALA A 219 11.65 -6.08 -21.23
C ALA A 219 10.64 -6.70 -20.25
N VAL A 220 9.89 -7.72 -20.68
CA VAL A 220 8.97 -8.48 -19.81
C VAL A 220 9.73 -9.10 -18.63
N ALA A 221 10.83 -9.80 -18.91
CA ALA A 221 11.63 -10.45 -17.88
C ALA A 221 12.23 -9.44 -16.88
N HIS A 222 12.79 -8.34 -17.40
CA HIS A 222 13.36 -7.29 -16.55
C HIS A 222 12.29 -6.55 -15.75
N TRP A 223 11.12 -6.28 -16.32
CA TRP A 223 9.99 -5.68 -15.59
C TRP A 223 9.55 -6.58 -14.43
N TYR A 224 9.46 -7.89 -14.67
CA TYR A 224 9.06 -8.83 -13.63
C TYR A 224 10.05 -8.83 -12.46
N ASP A 225 11.35 -8.89 -12.76
CA ASP A 225 12.41 -9.01 -11.74
C ASP A 225 12.65 -7.69 -10.99
N GLU A 226 12.67 -6.55 -11.68
CA GLU A 226 13.11 -5.26 -11.12
C GLU A 226 11.95 -4.34 -10.71
N VAL A 227 10.72 -4.62 -11.15
CA VAL A 227 9.55 -3.79 -10.84
C VAL A 227 8.47 -4.57 -10.10
N TYR A 228 8.01 -5.68 -10.66
CA TYR A 228 6.91 -6.45 -10.06
C TYR A 228 7.34 -7.14 -8.76
N LEU A 229 8.41 -7.93 -8.81
CA LEU A 229 8.86 -8.75 -7.70
C LEU A 229 9.24 -7.93 -6.44
N PRO A 230 9.98 -6.80 -6.52
CA PRO A 230 10.31 -5.99 -5.35
C PRO A 230 9.06 -5.40 -4.68
N VAL A 231 8.06 -4.99 -5.46
CA VAL A 231 6.78 -4.49 -4.92
C VAL A 231 6.00 -5.61 -4.24
N VAL A 232 6.00 -6.82 -4.81
CA VAL A 232 5.39 -8.01 -4.19
C VAL A 232 6.11 -8.40 -2.90
N GLN A 233 7.43 -8.28 -2.83
CA GLN A 233 8.19 -8.50 -1.58
C GLN A 233 7.74 -7.54 -0.49
N VAL A 234 7.55 -6.26 -0.80
CA VAL A 234 6.97 -5.28 0.14
C VAL A 234 5.57 -5.69 0.61
N ILE A 235 4.71 -6.17 -0.31
CA ILE A 235 3.37 -6.66 0.02
C ILE A 235 3.44 -7.84 1.00
N ARG A 236 4.38 -8.77 0.80
CA ARG A 236 4.61 -9.92 1.68
C ARG A 236 5.13 -9.50 3.06
N GLU A 237 6.16 -8.65 3.09
CA GLU A 237 6.80 -8.18 4.33
C GLU A 237 5.84 -7.38 5.22
N GLN A 238 5.00 -6.54 4.62
CA GLN A 238 3.97 -5.78 5.34
C GLN A 238 2.75 -6.63 5.71
N GLY A 239 2.66 -7.87 5.21
CA GLY A 239 1.54 -8.78 5.49
C GLY A 239 0.21 -8.31 4.88
N LEU A 240 0.26 -7.53 3.81
CA LEU A 240 -0.91 -6.90 3.17
C LEU A 240 -1.94 -7.93 2.68
N LEU A 241 -1.51 -9.10 2.21
CA LEU A 241 -2.42 -10.21 1.85
C LEU A 241 -3.34 -10.63 2.99
N ARG A 242 -2.86 -10.52 4.25
CA ARG A 242 -3.71 -10.80 5.40
C ARG A 242 -4.80 -9.74 5.47
N GLU A 243 -4.46 -8.47 5.28
CA GLU A 243 -5.42 -7.37 5.38
C GLU A 243 -6.53 -7.42 4.34
N PHE A 244 -6.29 -8.00 3.15
CA PHE A 244 -7.25 -8.11 2.04
C PHE A 244 -7.56 -9.58 1.69
N PRO A 245 -8.42 -10.27 2.47
CA PRO A 245 -8.75 -11.66 2.20
C PRO A 245 -9.44 -11.83 0.85
N GLY A 246 -9.03 -12.83 0.08
CA GLY A 246 -9.57 -13.11 -1.26
C GLY A 246 -8.93 -12.29 -2.38
N ARG A 247 -7.88 -11.50 -2.10
CA ARG A 247 -7.07 -10.83 -3.12
C ARG A 247 -5.72 -11.52 -3.31
N THR A 248 -5.18 -11.41 -4.51
CA THR A 248 -3.87 -11.95 -4.91
C THR A 248 -2.77 -10.89 -4.80
N GLU A 249 -1.52 -11.31 -4.91
CA GLU A 249 -0.37 -10.41 -4.98
C GLU A 249 -0.44 -9.49 -6.21
N ALA A 250 -0.92 -10.02 -7.34
CA ALA A 250 -1.12 -9.25 -8.56
C ALA A 250 -2.19 -8.16 -8.40
N ASP A 251 -3.30 -8.45 -7.72
CA ASP A 251 -4.33 -7.43 -7.43
C ASP A 251 -3.77 -6.30 -6.55
N LEU A 252 -3.02 -6.66 -5.50
CA LEU A 252 -2.44 -5.70 -4.58
C LEU A 252 -1.32 -4.88 -5.22
N TYR A 253 -0.54 -5.47 -6.12
CA TYR A 253 0.44 -4.75 -6.93
C TYR A 253 -0.22 -3.63 -7.75
N LEU A 254 -1.29 -3.94 -8.47
CA LEU A 254 -2.00 -2.94 -9.28
C LEU A 254 -2.61 -1.84 -8.43
N TRP A 255 -3.26 -2.19 -7.31
CA TRP A 255 -3.80 -1.20 -6.37
C TRP A 255 -2.72 -0.32 -5.77
N LEU A 256 -1.57 -0.88 -5.41
CA LEU A 256 -0.46 -0.12 -4.86
C LEU A 256 0.16 0.81 -5.90
N ALA A 257 0.27 0.37 -7.15
CA ALA A 257 0.76 1.20 -8.25
C ALA A 257 -0.18 2.39 -8.52
N GLU A 258 -1.49 2.13 -8.64
CA GLU A 258 -2.52 3.17 -8.80
C GLU A 258 -2.53 4.15 -7.61
N HIS A 259 -2.49 3.63 -6.39
CA HIS A 259 -2.50 4.45 -5.16
C HIS A 259 -1.22 5.30 -5.03
N ARG A 260 -0.06 4.72 -5.35
CA ARG A 260 1.21 5.46 -5.35
C ARG A 260 1.18 6.58 -6.40
N ALA A 261 0.69 6.31 -7.61
CA ALA A 261 0.59 7.33 -8.65
C ALA A 261 -0.36 8.48 -8.23
N ALA A 262 -1.50 8.15 -7.62
CA ALA A 262 -2.43 9.15 -7.09
C ALA A 262 -1.79 10.00 -5.99
N LEU A 263 -1.09 9.36 -5.04
CA LEU A 263 -0.35 10.06 -3.98
C LEU A 263 0.76 10.95 -4.54
N GLN A 264 1.52 10.47 -5.53
CA GLN A 264 2.59 11.25 -6.16
C GLN A 264 2.02 12.49 -6.86
N GLN A 265 0.89 12.35 -7.57
CA GLN A 265 0.21 13.46 -8.21
C GLN A 265 -0.32 14.48 -7.19
N GLN A 266 -0.98 14.01 -6.13
CA GLN A 266 -1.57 14.87 -5.10
C GLN A 266 -0.51 15.58 -4.24
N LEU A 267 0.57 14.89 -3.90
CA LEU A 267 1.62 15.43 -3.04
C LEU A 267 2.68 16.21 -3.82
N SER A 268 2.80 15.97 -5.12
CA SER A 268 3.96 16.40 -5.95
C SER A 268 5.29 15.91 -5.37
N LEU A 269 5.28 14.76 -4.69
CA LEU A 269 6.42 14.11 -4.04
C LEU A 269 6.68 12.76 -4.69
N ALA A 270 7.94 12.33 -4.75
CA ALA A 270 8.26 10.92 -5.01
C ALA A 270 7.85 10.09 -3.79
N VAL A 271 6.80 9.29 -3.93
CA VAL A 271 6.29 8.43 -2.85
C VAL A 271 6.94 7.06 -2.92
N GLU A 272 7.59 6.66 -1.83
CA GLU A 272 8.17 5.34 -1.66
C GLU A 272 7.10 4.24 -1.62
N THR A 273 7.40 3.08 -2.23
CA THR A 273 6.48 1.93 -2.32
C THR A 273 6.04 1.46 -0.93
N ASN A 274 6.98 1.39 0.02
CA ASN A 274 6.69 1.00 1.40
C ASN A 274 5.72 1.95 2.11
N ALA A 275 5.85 3.25 1.85
CA ALA A 275 5.01 4.27 2.47
C ALA A 275 3.59 4.25 1.85
N ALA A 276 3.50 4.10 0.52
CA ALA A 276 2.22 3.94 -0.17
C ALA A 276 1.48 2.65 0.27
N ALA A 277 2.22 1.56 0.49
CA ALA A 277 1.68 0.27 0.95
C ALA A 277 1.05 0.37 2.34
N ALA A 278 1.73 1.04 3.27
CA ALA A 278 1.22 1.25 4.63
C ALA A 278 -0.02 2.17 4.65
N ASP A 279 -0.07 3.18 3.78
CA ASP A 279 -1.21 4.08 3.64
C ASP A 279 -2.43 3.38 3.01
N LEU A 280 -2.21 2.56 1.97
CA LEU A 280 -3.25 1.73 1.34
C LEU A 280 -3.90 0.78 2.36
N ALA A 281 -3.08 0.09 3.17
CA ALA A 281 -3.52 -0.74 4.28
C ALA A 281 -4.41 0.03 5.27
N ALA A 282 -3.95 1.21 5.69
CA ALA A 282 -4.65 2.04 6.67
C ALA A 282 -6.02 2.52 6.15
N GLN A 283 -6.10 2.92 4.88
CA GLN A 283 -7.32 3.49 4.30
C GLN A 283 -8.33 2.40 3.87
N PHE A 284 -7.87 1.32 3.22
CA PHE A 284 -8.75 0.42 2.46
C PHE A 284 -8.94 -0.99 3.07
N SER A 285 -8.27 -1.36 4.17
CA SER A 285 -8.35 -2.74 4.74
C SER A 285 -9.75 -3.15 5.21
N PRO A 286 -10.38 -4.23 4.72
CA PRO A 286 -11.74 -4.64 5.11
C PRO A 286 -11.91 -5.23 6.53
N ARG A 287 -10.83 -5.40 7.33
CA ARG A 287 -10.92 -6.13 8.62
C ARG A 287 -11.51 -5.31 9.79
N PRO A 288 -12.37 -5.91 10.64
CA PRO A 288 -13.05 -5.23 11.74
C PRO A 288 -12.17 -4.83 12.94
N ASN A 289 -11.02 -5.46 13.18
CA ASN A 289 -10.16 -5.12 14.34
C ASN A 289 -9.30 -3.85 14.17
N ARG A 290 -9.51 -3.07 13.11
CA ARG A 290 -9.16 -1.64 13.03
C ARG A 290 -10.39 -0.75 12.77
N VAL A 291 -11.61 -1.28 12.86
CA VAL A 291 -12.87 -0.50 12.74
C VAL A 291 -13.11 0.40 13.96
N VAL A 292 -12.36 0.27 15.05
CA VAL A 292 -12.35 1.29 16.11
C VAL A 292 -11.72 2.61 15.59
N ALA A 293 -10.98 2.60 14.48
CA ALA A 293 -10.62 3.81 13.73
C ALA A 293 -11.67 4.21 12.66
N ARG A 294 -12.68 3.36 12.40
CA ARG A 294 -13.76 3.61 11.41
C ARG A 294 -15.08 4.11 11.97
N LEU A 295 -15.24 4.19 13.29
CA LEU A 295 -16.33 4.99 13.88
C LEU A 295 -16.08 6.51 13.79
N GLY A 296 -15.03 6.96 13.08
CA GLY A 296 -14.85 8.34 12.63
C GLY A 296 -15.34 8.62 11.20
N GLY A 297 -15.47 7.62 10.31
CA GLY A 297 -15.62 7.87 8.87
C GLY A 297 -17.02 8.25 8.37
N LYS A 298 -18.06 8.18 9.21
CA LYS A 298 -19.40 8.76 8.92
C LYS A 298 -19.80 9.88 9.87
N ILE A 299 -18.93 10.18 10.84
CA ILE A 299 -19.11 11.31 11.74
C ILE A 299 -18.10 12.42 11.42
N GLU A 300 -17.05 12.22 10.61
CA GLU A 300 -16.11 13.29 10.20
C GLU A 300 -16.79 14.47 9.47
N GLN A 301 -17.86 14.24 8.69
CA GLN A 301 -18.63 15.36 8.11
C GLN A 301 -19.43 16.18 9.15
N ILE A 302 -19.63 15.66 10.36
CA ILE A 302 -20.39 16.31 11.45
C ILE A 302 -19.48 16.65 12.65
N LEU A 303 -18.29 16.03 12.80
CA LEU A 303 -17.35 16.22 13.92
C LEU A 303 -16.12 17.08 13.58
N ASP A 304 -15.82 17.38 12.31
CA ASP A 304 -14.78 18.37 11.96
C ASP A 304 -15.08 19.78 12.51
N THR A 305 -16.28 19.99 13.08
CA THR A 305 -16.67 21.22 13.77
C THR A 305 -16.50 21.21 15.29
N LEU A 306 -16.18 20.07 15.93
CA LEU A 306 -16.32 19.95 17.40
C LEU A 306 -15.15 19.33 18.19
N THR A 307 -14.08 18.84 17.55
CA THR A 307 -12.82 18.50 18.27
C THR A 307 -11.74 19.53 17.94
N PRO A 308 -11.38 20.42 18.90
CA PRO A 308 -10.27 21.36 18.73
C PRO A 308 -8.96 20.62 18.38
N ASP A 309 -8.21 21.14 17.39
CA ASP A 309 -6.87 20.64 16.99
C ASP A 309 -5.88 20.49 18.17
N GLU A 310 -6.16 21.18 19.27
CA GLU A 310 -5.38 21.20 20.50
C GLU A 310 -5.40 19.87 21.29
N LEU A 311 -6.35 18.98 21.04
CA LEU A 311 -6.58 17.74 21.81
C LEU A 311 -6.03 16.45 21.15
N ASP A 312 -5.59 16.50 19.89
CA ASP A 312 -5.04 15.33 19.18
C ASP A 312 -3.55 15.14 19.51
N SER A 313 -3.23 14.03 20.16
CA SER A 313 -1.86 13.68 20.54
C SER A 313 -1.20 12.93 19.37
N GLY A 314 -0.27 13.58 18.66
CA GLY A 314 0.50 12.97 17.58
C GLY A 314 1.23 11.67 18.00
N PRO A 315 1.96 10.99 17.08
CA PRO A 315 2.47 9.64 17.32
C PRO A 315 3.40 9.54 18.53
N LEU A 316 3.51 8.31 19.07
CA LEU A 316 4.29 8.01 20.26
C LEU A 316 5.80 8.27 20.05
N PRO A 317 6.50 8.76 21.10
CA PRO A 317 7.95 8.95 21.07
C PRO A 317 8.76 7.75 20.55
N GLY A 318 9.81 8.03 19.76
CA GLY A 318 10.74 7.02 19.23
C GLY A 318 10.16 6.01 18.22
N GLN A 319 8.95 6.23 17.68
CA GLN A 319 8.46 5.46 16.53
C GLN A 319 9.26 5.75 15.25
N TRP A 320 9.70 6.99 15.07
CA TRP A 320 10.46 7.42 13.89
C TRP A 320 11.82 6.72 13.81
N ARG A 321 12.64 6.80 14.87
CA ARG A 321 13.92 6.06 14.97
C ARG A 321 13.79 4.57 14.72
N ARG A 322 12.77 3.92 15.29
CA ARG A 322 12.55 2.45 15.11
C ARG A 322 12.25 2.07 13.66
N LYS A 323 11.47 2.89 12.94
CA LYS A 323 11.21 2.66 11.50
C LYS A 323 12.48 2.86 10.66
N ARG A 324 13.32 3.84 11.01
CA ARG A 324 14.58 4.13 10.32
C ARG A 324 15.64 3.05 10.51
N GLN A 325 15.71 2.42 11.68
CA GLN A 325 16.62 1.30 11.94
C GLN A 325 16.34 0.06 11.06
N GLY A 326 15.13 -0.08 10.49
CA GLY A 326 14.75 -1.20 9.61
C GLY A 326 14.83 -0.92 8.11
N VAL A 327 15.04 0.33 7.68
CA VAL A 327 15.05 0.73 6.26
C VAL A 327 16.46 1.22 5.90
N HIS A 328 17.19 0.44 5.09
CA HIS A 328 18.51 0.76 4.58
C HIS A 328 18.47 1.91 3.54
N ARG A 329 18.31 3.17 3.97
CA ARG A 329 18.97 4.29 3.28
C ARG A 329 20.32 4.46 3.97
N ALA A 330 21.35 3.80 3.44
CA ALA A 330 22.63 3.59 4.13
C ALA A 330 23.45 4.88 4.35
N ASP A 331 23.11 6.00 3.69
CA ASP A 331 24.05 7.12 3.57
C ASP A 331 23.59 8.44 4.23
N CYS A 332 22.29 8.64 4.52
CA CYS A 332 21.82 9.89 5.16
C CYS A 332 20.52 9.75 5.99
N LEU A 333 20.37 10.61 7.02
CA LEU A 333 19.22 10.60 7.94
C LEU A 333 18.06 11.45 7.42
N PHE A 334 18.36 12.55 6.72
CA PHE A 334 17.37 13.55 6.30
C PHE A 334 17.24 13.67 4.77
N ALA A 335 17.09 12.53 4.09
CA ALA A 335 17.02 12.46 2.62
C ALA A 335 15.93 13.32 1.97
N ASP A 336 14.77 13.43 2.62
CA ASP A 336 13.61 14.19 2.13
C ASP A 336 13.26 15.30 3.12
N ILE A 337 13.34 16.57 2.71
CA ILE A 337 13.14 17.73 3.59
C ILE A 337 11.95 18.56 3.13
N LEU A 338 10.96 18.78 4.02
CA LEU A 338 9.82 19.66 3.77
C LEU A 338 10.11 21.06 4.29
N ALA A 339 10.02 22.07 3.42
CA ALA A 339 10.18 23.49 3.76
C ALA A 339 8.89 24.27 3.43
N PRO A 340 7.99 24.49 4.40
CA PRO A 340 6.84 25.36 4.21
C PRO A 340 7.26 26.81 4.01
N VAL A 341 6.72 27.46 2.97
CA VAL A 341 7.01 28.86 2.61
C VAL A 341 5.73 29.66 2.52
N SER A 342 5.70 30.83 3.17
CA SER A 342 4.55 31.76 3.12
C SER A 342 4.59 32.68 1.90
N GLY A 343 5.71 32.73 1.16
CA GLY A 343 5.95 33.72 0.10
C GLY A 343 6.42 35.09 0.60
N GLU A 344 6.27 35.37 1.90
CA GLU A 344 6.79 36.57 2.55
C GLU A 344 8.29 36.49 2.80
N GLU A 345 8.95 37.64 3.01
CA GLU A 345 10.42 37.71 3.16
C GLU A 345 10.96 36.82 4.30
N ASN A 346 10.20 36.70 5.40
CA ASN A 346 10.55 35.84 6.53
C ASN A 346 10.42 34.34 6.19
N GLY A 347 9.48 33.96 5.33
CA GLY A 347 9.24 32.57 4.92
C GLY A 347 10.46 31.95 4.22
N TRP A 348 11.30 32.77 3.59
CA TRP A 348 12.50 32.30 2.91
C TRP A 348 13.65 31.93 3.85
N ARG A 349 13.67 32.41 5.11
CA ARG A 349 14.72 32.03 6.08
C ARG A 349 14.68 30.54 6.43
N ALA A 350 13.47 29.96 6.46
CA ALA A 350 13.31 28.52 6.62
C ALA A 350 13.93 27.76 5.44
N LEU A 351 13.73 28.26 4.22
CA LEU A 351 14.35 27.68 3.03
C LEU A 351 15.89 27.75 3.10
N GLU A 352 16.47 28.89 3.51
CA GLU A 352 17.93 29.00 3.64
C GLU A 352 18.50 27.96 4.62
N SER A 353 17.85 27.77 5.78
CA SER A 353 18.25 26.73 6.72
C SER A 353 18.06 25.33 6.15
N ALA A 354 16.98 25.10 5.39
CA ALA A 354 16.72 23.83 4.73
C ALA A 354 17.78 23.51 3.65
N LEU A 355 18.25 24.52 2.91
CA LEU A 355 19.33 24.39 1.93
C LEU A 355 20.68 24.06 2.57
N VAL A 356 20.94 24.53 3.81
CA VAL A 356 22.13 24.13 4.57
C VAL A 356 22.09 22.64 4.90
N VAL A 357 20.96 22.16 5.42
CA VAL A 357 20.78 20.72 5.73
C VAL A 357 20.85 19.88 4.45
N ALA A 358 20.14 20.30 3.39
CA ALA A 358 20.07 19.56 2.15
C ALA A 358 21.44 19.38 1.48
N ARG A 359 22.32 20.39 1.53
CA ARG A 359 23.69 20.27 1.01
C ARG A 359 24.56 19.31 1.81
N ARG A 360 24.41 19.29 3.14
CA ARG A 360 25.19 18.37 4.01
C ARG A 360 24.76 16.92 3.85
N GLU A 361 23.47 16.71 3.60
CA GLU A 361 22.86 15.37 3.51
C GLU A 361 22.68 14.89 2.06
N ASN A 362 23.11 15.68 1.07
CA ASN A 362 22.84 15.46 -0.36
C ASN A 362 21.36 15.12 -0.64
N SER A 363 20.47 15.92 -0.06
CA SER A 363 19.03 15.63 0.06
C SER A 363 18.17 16.45 -0.87
N GLN A 364 16.91 16.04 -1.00
CA GLN A 364 15.91 16.70 -1.84
C GLN A 364 15.04 17.62 -1.01
N LEU A 365 14.71 18.79 -1.57
CA LEU A 365 13.84 19.77 -0.94
C LEU A 365 12.44 19.79 -1.55
N PHE A 366 11.46 19.69 -0.67
CA PHE A 366 10.06 19.82 -1.01
C PHE A 366 9.52 21.10 -0.40
N GLY A 367 9.26 22.08 -1.25
CA GLY A 367 8.57 23.28 -0.84
C GLY A 367 7.07 23.03 -0.69
N LEU A 368 6.45 23.68 0.28
CA LEU A 368 5.00 23.75 0.39
C LEU A 368 4.54 25.20 0.57
N HIS A 369 3.72 25.69 -0.35
CA HIS A 369 2.99 26.94 -0.18
C HIS A 369 1.50 26.64 0.00
N VAL A 370 0.94 27.02 1.16
CA VAL A 370 -0.48 26.82 1.47
C VAL A 370 -1.23 28.13 1.26
N VAL A 371 -2.19 28.13 0.34
CA VAL A 371 -3.08 29.25 0.08
C VAL A 371 -4.31 29.11 0.96
N SER A 372 -4.41 29.96 1.99
CA SER A 372 -5.59 30.08 2.82
C SER A 372 -6.59 31.04 2.18
N ALA A 373 -7.46 30.53 1.31
CA ALA A 373 -8.56 31.27 0.70
C ALA A 373 -9.86 30.45 0.78
N PRO A 374 -11.05 31.09 0.84
CA PRO A 374 -12.33 30.39 0.74
C PRO A 374 -12.40 29.61 -0.58
N THR A 375 -13.03 28.43 -0.54
CA THR A 375 -12.93 27.35 -1.55
C THR A 375 -13.10 27.83 -3.01
N ASP A 376 -13.99 28.80 -3.25
CA ASP A 376 -14.28 29.33 -4.59
C ASP A 376 -13.19 30.27 -5.14
N ALA A 377 -12.45 30.97 -4.27
CA ALA A 377 -11.34 31.85 -4.65
C ALA A 377 -9.98 31.11 -4.66
N ALA A 378 -9.91 29.97 -3.98
CA ALA A 378 -8.68 29.22 -3.75
C ALA A 378 -8.10 28.64 -5.05
N GLN A 379 -8.95 28.17 -5.98
CA GLN A 379 -8.48 27.62 -7.27
C GLN A 379 -7.84 28.70 -8.17
N THR A 380 -8.44 29.89 -8.20
CA THR A 380 -7.94 31.06 -8.96
C THR A 380 -6.61 31.56 -8.38
N GLN A 381 -6.48 31.53 -7.06
CA GLN A 381 -5.29 32.00 -6.35
C GLN A 381 -4.14 30.97 -6.35
N GLN A 382 -4.45 29.68 -6.33
CA GLN A 382 -3.49 28.59 -6.49
C GLN A 382 -2.78 28.63 -7.86
N ASN A 383 -3.51 29.02 -8.91
CA ASN A 383 -2.97 29.24 -10.25
C ASN A 383 -2.60 30.72 -10.53
N GLY A 384 -2.66 31.59 -9.52
CA GLY A 384 -2.42 33.02 -9.65
C GLY A 384 -0.96 33.38 -9.89
N GLU A 385 -0.72 34.61 -10.35
CA GLU A 385 0.63 35.13 -10.62
C GLU A 385 1.52 35.14 -9.36
N ALA A 386 0.95 35.49 -8.20
CA ALA A 386 1.66 35.48 -6.92
C ALA A 386 2.14 34.07 -6.52
N ALA A 387 1.30 33.05 -6.70
CA ALA A 387 1.62 31.66 -6.40
C ALA A 387 2.77 31.15 -7.30
N ARG A 388 2.70 31.45 -8.60
CA ARG A 388 3.79 31.13 -9.55
C ARG A 388 5.09 31.89 -9.24
N ALA A 389 5.00 33.12 -8.76
CA ALA A 389 6.18 33.88 -8.34
C ALA A 389 6.88 33.24 -7.13
N VAL A 390 6.11 32.74 -6.15
CA VAL A 390 6.66 31.97 -5.02
C VAL A 390 7.31 30.68 -5.51
N GLN A 391 6.68 29.96 -6.44
CA GLN A 391 7.28 28.76 -7.06
C GLN A 391 8.59 29.06 -7.77
N ALA A 392 8.61 30.02 -8.68
CA ALA A 392 9.81 30.38 -9.43
C ALA A 392 10.95 30.83 -8.49
N ARG A 393 10.63 31.60 -7.44
CA ARG A 393 11.62 32.04 -6.44
C ARG A 393 12.17 30.88 -5.61
N PHE A 394 11.33 29.91 -5.25
CA PHE A 394 11.77 28.70 -4.54
C PHE A 394 12.71 27.85 -5.40
N GLU A 395 12.30 27.55 -6.63
CA GLU A 395 13.05 26.72 -7.56
C GLU A 395 14.38 27.37 -7.95
N ALA A 396 14.40 28.71 -8.16
CA ALA A 396 15.63 29.46 -8.41
C ALA A 396 16.62 29.33 -7.24
N ARG A 397 16.17 29.50 -5.98
CA ARG A 397 17.05 29.34 -4.81
C ARG A 397 17.59 27.93 -4.65
N CYS A 398 16.78 26.92 -4.98
CA CYS A 398 17.24 25.53 -4.98
C CYS A 398 18.30 25.30 -6.06
N ALA A 399 18.08 25.81 -7.28
CA ALA A 399 19.02 25.71 -8.39
C ALA A 399 20.35 26.43 -8.09
N ASP A 400 20.29 27.65 -7.55
CA ASP A 400 21.48 28.44 -7.16
C ASP A 400 22.32 27.72 -6.09
N ALA A 401 21.67 26.97 -5.20
CA ALA A 401 22.33 26.17 -4.17
C ALA A 401 22.78 24.78 -4.64
N GLY A 402 22.46 24.38 -5.88
CA GLY A 402 22.73 23.04 -6.41
C GLY A 402 21.92 21.93 -5.72
N VAL A 403 20.76 22.25 -5.13
CA VAL A 403 19.92 21.30 -4.41
C VAL A 403 18.68 20.96 -5.26
N PRO A 404 18.36 19.68 -5.49
CA PRO A 404 17.13 19.31 -6.18
C PRO A 404 15.92 19.71 -5.33
N GLY A 405 15.05 20.59 -5.85
CA GLY A 405 13.86 20.98 -5.12
C GLY A 405 12.70 21.41 -6.00
N LYS A 406 11.48 21.15 -5.52
CA LYS A 406 10.21 21.53 -6.17
C LYS A 406 9.26 22.11 -5.14
N LEU A 407 8.49 23.14 -5.53
CA LEU A 407 7.43 23.71 -4.69
C LEU A 407 6.08 23.13 -5.11
N ALA A 408 5.28 22.66 -4.15
CA ALA A 408 3.87 22.40 -4.37
C ALA A 408 3.00 23.49 -3.72
N ILE A 409 1.95 23.87 -4.44
CA ILE A 409 0.99 24.88 -4.01
C ILE A 409 -0.34 24.19 -3.73
N VAL A 410 -0.85 24.33 -2.51
CA VAL A 410 -2.04 23.61 -2.04
C VAL A 410 -2.99 24.60 -1.35
N THR A 411 -4.28 24.31 -1.39
CA THR A 411 -5.31 25.08 -0.69
C THR A 411 -5.70 24.35 0.60
N GLY A 412 -5.76 25.05 1.73
CA GLY A 412 -6.12 24.43 3.00
C GLY A 412 -5.69 25.19 4.25
N GLU A 413 -5.86 24.53 5.41
CA GLU A 413 -5.28 24.98 6.68
C GLU A 413 -3.81 24.59 6.75
N VAL A 414 -2.97 25.54 7.13
CA VAL A 414 -1.51 25.45 7.00
C VAL A 414 -0.95 24.32 7.85
N SER A 415 -1.34 24.25 9.12
CA SER A 415 -0.78 23.32 10.10
C SER A 415 -1.15 21.88 9.77
N ARG A 416 -2.41 21.64 9.41
CA ARG A 416 -2.98 20.36 8.98
C ARG A 416 -2.31 19.86 7.71
N THR A 417 -2.19 20.71 6.69
CA THR A 417 -1.55 20.34 5.42
C THR A 417 -0.07 19.95 5.63
N ILE A 418 0.65 20.67 6.51
CA ILE A 418 2.04 20.32 6.86
C ILE A 418 2.09 19.01 7.62
N CYS A 419 1.20 18.77 8.58
CA CYS A 419 1.15 17.51 9.32
C CYS A 419 0.85 16.32 8.39
N GLU A 420 -0.06 16.47 7.43
CA GLU A 420 -0.36 15.46 6.43
C GLU A 420 0.86 15.15 5.56
N ARG A 421 1.56 16.20 5.07
CA ARG A 421 2.76 16.05 4.24
C ARG A 421 3.97 15.54 4.99
N SER A 422 4.09 15.86 6.28
CA SER A 422 5.22 15.45 7.12
C SER A 422 5.36 13.93 7.24
N ARG A 423 4.30 13.16 6.96
CA ARG A 423 4.35 11.69 6.92
C ARG A 423 5.30 11.16 5.85
N TRP A 424 5.52 11.92 4.79
CA TRP A 424 6.24 11.50 3.57
C TRP A 424 7.67 12.02 3.49
N VAL A 425 8.12 12.80 4.48
CA VAL A 425 9.46 13.38 4.54
C VAL A 425 10.18 12.98 5.83
N ASP A 426 11.44 13.36 5.97
CA ASP A 426 12.30 13.01 7.10
C ASP A 426 12.55 14.16 8.06
N LEU A 427 12.55 15.38 7.55
CA LEU A 427 12.73 16.60 8.32
C LEU A 427 11.74 17.65 7.84
N ILE A 428 11.22 18.44 8.78
CA ILE A 428 10.45 19.65 8.48
C ILE A 428 11.31 20.84 8.91
N VAL A 429 11.48 21.82 8.03
CA VAL A 429 12.17 23.08 8.34
C VAL A 429 11.18 24.21 8.19
N ALA A 430 10.76 24.80 9.31
CA ALA A 430 9.73 25.82 9.34
C ALA A 430 10.20 27.04 10.13
N ASN A 431 9.82 28.23 9.65
CA ASN A 431 10.07 29.47 10.39
C ASN A 431 9.17 29.50 11.64
N LEU A 432 9.69 29.97 12.77
CA LEU A 432 8.89 30.13 13.99
C LEU A 432 7.70 31.10 13.80
N ALA A 433 7.86 32.10 12.92
CA ALA A 433 6.78 33.01 12.53
C ALA A 433 5.75 32.38 11.58
N PHE A 434 5.79 31.06 11.37
CA PHE A 434 4.95 30.35 10.42
C PHE A 434 3.98 29.39 11.16
N PRO A 435 2.67 29.37 10.84
CA PRO A 435 1.98 30.26 9.90
C PRO A 435 1.95 31.72 10.40
N PRO A 436 2.02 32.73 9.50
CA PRO A 436 2.05 34.13 9.88
C PRO A 436 0.79 34.53 10.65
N GLN A 437 0.97 35.14 11.82
CA GLN A 437 -0.10 35.68 12.65
C GLN A 437 0.08 37.20 12.84
N ALA A 438 -1.03 37.93 12.96
CA ALA A 438 -0.98 39.38 13.19
C ALA A 438 -0.54 39.69 14.64
N GLY A 439 0.68 40.20 14.81
CA GLY A 439 1.17 40.81 16.06
C GLY A 439 2.53 40.30 16.55
N PRO A 440 3.36 41.15 17.19
CA PRO A 440 4.73 40.81 17.62
C PRO A 440 4.82 39.73 18.71
N LEU A 441 3.71 39.44 19.42
CA LEU A 441 3.62 38.43 20.49
C LEU A 441 3.10 37.05 20.01
N ALA A 442 2.81 36.87 18.71
CA ALA A 442 2.14 35.68 18.17
C ALA A 442 3.10 34.59 17.63
N ARG A 443 4.42 34.69 17.91
CA ARG A 443 5.47 33.78 17.38
C ARG A 443 5.33 32.31 17.83
N LEU A 444 4.50 32.03 18.83
CA LEU A 444 4.15 30.67 19.27
C LEU A 444 2.63 30.45 19.23
N GLY A 445 1.96 31.08 18.27
CA GLY A 445 0.53 30.90 18.08
C GLY A 445 0.13 29.43 17.83
N SER A 446 -1.17 29.16 17.88
CA SER A 446 -1.75 27.80 17.83
C SER A 446 -1.13 26.91 16.74
N GLY A 447 -0.86 27.44 15.55
CA GLY A 447 -0.33 26.68 14.41
C GLY A 447 1.03 26.01 14.65
N PHE A 448 2.06 26.75 15.09
CA PHE A 448 3.39 26.17 15.29
C PHE A 448 3.42 25.18 16.46
N ARG A 449 2.65 25.47 17.52
CA ARG A 449 2.45 24.53 18.64
C ARG A 449 1.79 23.24 18.17
N THR A 450 0.83 23.31 17.24
CA THR A 450 0.22 22.14 16.59
C THR A 450 1.25 21.34 15.80
N LEU A 451 2.15 21.99 15.05
CA LEU A 451 3.22 21.30 14.33
C LEU A 451 4.13 20.51 15.27
N ILE A 452 4.63 21.11 16.35
CA ILE A 452 5.48 20.42 17.35
C ILE A 452 4.75 19.20 17.95
N ARG A 453 3.43 19.30 18.11
CA ARG A 453 2.60 18.25 18.72
C ARG A 453 2.24 17.11 17.79
N ARG A 454 1.94 17.40 16.52
CA ARG A 454 1.34 16.44 15.59
C ARG A 454 2.32 15.89 14.56
N CYS A 455 3.38 16.64 14.22
CA CYS A 455 4.35 16.17 13.24
C CYS A 455 5.03 14.88 13.71
N PRO A 456 5.05 13.81 12.89
CA PRO A 456 5.67 12.54 13.20
C PRO A 456 7.20 12.54 13.00
N ARG A 457 7.76 13.66 12.52
CA ARG A 457 9.16 13.83 12.12
C ARG A 457 9.85 14.92 12.94
N PRO A 458 11.19 14.88 13.06
CA PRO A 458 11.95 16.02 13.57
C PRO A 458 11.56 17.34 12.88
N LEU A 459 11.47 18.41 13.68
CA LEU A 459 11.08 19.75 13.24
C LEU A 459 12.19 20.74 13.58
N LEU A 460 12.84 21.31 12.57
CA LEU A 460 13.80 22.41 12.71
C LEU A 460 13.03 23.74 12.69
N ALA A 461 12.90 24.35 13.87
CA ALA A 461 12.34 25.67 14.06
C ALA A 461 13.40 26.74 13.76
N VAL A 462 13.16 27.56 12.75
CA VAL A 462 14.06 28.67 12.38
C VAL A 462 13.58 29.94 13.05
N THR A 463 14.37 30.46 13.98
CA THR A 463 14.02 31.59 14.85
C THR A 463 14.38 32.96 14.27
N GLY A 464 15.08 32.97 13.13
CA GLY A 464 15.46 34.17 12.38
C GLY A 464 16.94 34.56 12.47
N ALA A 465 17.75 33.87 13.27
CA ALA A 465 19.20 34.00 13.27
C ALA A 465 19.83 33.20 12.11
N ASP A 466 20.82 33.78 11.44
CA ASP A 466 21.61 33.06 10.45
C ASP A 466 22.49 32.03 11.17
N SER A 467 22.47 30.79 10.70
CA SER A 467 23.21 29.70 11.32
C SER A 467 23.79 28.75 10.27
N ALA A 468 25.05 28.39 10.47
CA ALA A 468 25.70 27.35 9.68
C ALA A 468 25.40 25.94 10.22
N LEU A 469 24.66 25.81 11.32
CA LEU A 469 24.34 24.54 12.01
C LEU A 469 25.61 23.74 12.35
N SER A 470 26.69 24.44 12.68
CA SER A 470 28.05 23.94 12.81
C SER A 470 28.48 23.59 14.23
N HIS A 471 27.75 24.03 15.25
CA HIS A 471 28.03 23.74 16.65
C HIS A 471 26.73 23.38 17.38
N PRO A 472 26.26 22.13 17.25
CA PRO A 472 25.07 21.66 17.94
C PRO A 472 25.26 21.57 19.45
N LEU A 473 24.22 21.95 20.19
CA LEU A 473 24.03 21.65 21.61
C LEU A 473 22.81 20.75 21.81
N LEU A 474 23.01 19.60 22.43
CA LEU A 474 21.94 18.69 22.85
C LEU A 474 21.48 19.02 24.28
N ALA A 475 20.22 19.42 24.45
CA ALA A 475 19.58 19.48 25.76
C ALA A 475 19.08 18.09 26.16
N TYR A 476 19.71 17.48 27.17
CA TYR A 476 19.49 16.07 27.52
C TYR A 476 19.03 15.89 28.97
N ASP A 477 17.77 15.48 29.14
CA ASP A 477 17.17 15.14 30.45
C ASP A 477 16.92 13.63 30.61
N GLY A 478 17.22 12.83 29.59
CA GLY A 478 17.02 11.38 29.58
C GLY A 478 15.58 10.92 29.31
N SER A 479 14.63 11.85 29.10
CA SER A 479 13.26 11.55 28.70
C SER A 479 13.20 10.80 27.36
N PRO A 480 12.11 10.09 27.02
CA PRO A 480 11.97 9.42 25.73
C PRO A 480 12.24 10.32 24.52
N LYS A 481 11.80 11.59 24.60
CA LYS A 481 12.04 12.63 23.60
C LYS A 481 13.51 13.03 23.50
N ALA A 482 14.17 13.18 24.65
CA ALA A 482 15.59 13.45 24.69
C ALA A 482 16.44 12.25 24.20
N GLN A 483 15.93 11.01 24.27
CA GLN A 483 16.60 9.86 23.63
C GLN A 483 16.53 9.93 22.11
N GLU A 484 15.43 10.42 21.54
CA GLU A 484 15.33 10.67 20.10
C GLU A 484 16.27 11.81 19.69
N ALA A 485 16.30 12.88 20.49
CA ALA A 485 17.24 13.99 20.31
C ALA A 485 18.71 13.54 20.39
N LEU A 486 19.04 12.65 21.34
CA LEU A 486 20.38 12.06 21.45
C LEU A 486 20.76 11.26 20.21
N TYR A 487 19.85 10.43 19.68
CA TYR A 487 20.05 9.69 18.44
C TYR A 487 20.36 10.65 17.26
N VAL A 488 19.54 11.69 17.09
CA VAL A 488 19.71 12.68 16.02
C VAL A 488 20.99 13.49 16.20
N ALA A 489 21.31 13.94 17.41
CA ALA A 489 22.54 14.70 17.70
C ALA A 489 23.80 13.86 17.46
N THR A 490 23.77 12.58 17.81
CA THR A 490 24.87 11.64 17.55
C THR A 490 25.12 11.51 16.06
N TYR A 491 24.04 11.32 15.28
CA TYR A 491 24.13 11.26 13.83
C TYR A 491 24.69 12.56 13.25
N ILE A 492 24.14 13.72 13.63
CA ILE A 492 24.59 15.03 13.14
C ILE A 492 26.07 15.25 13.42
N ALA A 493 26.51 14.98 14.65
CA ALA A 493 27.92 15.14 15.04
C ALA A 493 28.86 14.24 14.23
N GLY A 494 28.49 12.96 14.05
CA GLY A 494 29.29 11.99 13.31
C GLY A 494 29.29 12.23 11.81
N ALA A 495 28.12 12.42 11.20
CA ALA A 495 27.94 12.56 9.76
C ALA A 495 28.42 13.93 9.24
N TRP A 496 28.17 15.02 10.00
CA TRP A 496 28.58 16.36 9.58
C TRP A 496 29.97 16.74 10.09
N GLY A 497 30.58 15.93 10.96
CA GLY A 497 31.90 16.20 11.54
C GLY A 497 31.93 17.45 12.42
N VAL A 498 30.83 17.76 13.11
CA VAL A 498 30.66 18.99 13.90
C VAL A 498 30.84 18.73 15.40
N PRO A 499 31.42 19.68 16.17
CA PRO A 499 31.54 19.55 17.62
C PRO A 499 30.17 19.51 18.29
N LEU A 500 29.95 18.53 19.17
CA LEU A 500 28.72 18.41 19.94
C LEU A 500 28.94 18.81 21.40
N THR A 501 28.08 19.67 21.92
CA THR A 501 27.96 19.93 23.36
C THR A 501 26.71 19.25 23.89
N VAL A 502 26.80 18.50 24.98
CA VAL A 502 25.65 17.86 25.65
C VAL A 502 25.46 18.54 27.00
N LEU A 503 24.29 19.15 27.20
CA LEU A 503 23.94 19.82 28.44
C LEU A 503 22.84 19.05 29.17
N THR A 504 23.10 18.67 30.41
CA THR A 504 22.08 18.21 31.34
C THR A 504 21.93 19.24 32.46
N VAL A 505 20.76 19.89 32.51
CA VAL A 505 20.41 20.80 33.60
C VAL A 505 19.58 20.04 34.62
N THR A 506 20.03 20.05 35.86
CA THR A 506 19.34 19.39 36.98
C THR A 506 18.41 20.40 37.65
N GLU A 507 17.11 20.18 37.47
CA GLU A 507 16.03 20.93 38.14
C GLU A 507 15.17 19.93 38.93
N SER A 508 15.09 20.10 40.25
CA SER A 508 14.17 19.34 41.13
C SER A 508 14.20 17.81 40.98
N GLY A 509 15.37 17.21 40.71
CA GLY A 509 15.58 15.75 40.70
C GLY A 509 15.16 14.99 39.43
N ARG A 510 14.73 15.66 38.35
CA ARG A 510 14.32 15.01 37.09
C ARG A 510 15.48 14.47 36.24
N ALA A 511 16.61 15.16 36.26
CA ALA A 511 17.85 14.72 35.62
C ALA A 511 18.97 14.62 36.68
N THR A 512 19.88 13.66 36.51
CA THR A 512 20.98 13.40 37.45
C THR A 512 22.30 13.29 36.69
N ALA A 513 23.43 13.28 37.41
CA ALA A 513 24.73 12.97 36.81
C ALA A 513 24.74 11.62 36.06
N ALA A 514 23.95 10.65 36.53
CA ALA A 514 23.77 9.37 35.84
C ALA A 514 23.02 9.50 34.50
N THR A 515 22.18 10.52 34.33
CA THR A 515 21.58 10.84 33.03
C THR A 515 22.66 11.24 32.05
N LEU A 516 23.50 12.24 32.37
CA LEU A 516 24.57 12.69 31.49
C LEU A 516 25.54 11.54 31.14
N ALA A 517 25.90 10.71 32.12
CA ALA A 517 26.76 9.54 31.90
C ALA A 517 26.18 8.53 30.90
N ARG A 518 24.85 8.30 30.89
CA ARG A 518 24.20 7.43 29.89
C ARG A 518 24.28 8.02 28.49
N GLY A 519 24.07 9.34 28.35
CA GLY A 519 24.22 10.04 27.06
C GLY A 519 25.65 9.95 26.54
N GLN A 520 26.63 10.19 27.42
CA GLN A 520 28.05 10.09 27.08
C GLN A 520 28.46 8.66 26.65
N ALA A 521 27.98 7.64 27.36
CA ALA A 521 28.23 6.24 27.00
C ALA A 521 27.66 5.89 25.62
N TYR A 522 26.44 6.37 25.32
CA TYR A 522 25.82 6.20 24.01
C TYR A 522 26.68 6.84 22.90
N LEU A 523 27.10 8.10 23.07
CA LEU A 523 27.94 8.81 22.10
C LEU A 523 29.27 8.10 21.86
N THR A 524 29.92 7.66 22.94
CA THR A 524 31.20 6.92 22.90
C THR A 524 31.06 5.61 22.11
N THR A 525 29.96 4.88 22.32
CA THR A 525 29.68 3.63 21.60
C THR A 525 29.52 3.84 20.10
N HIS A 526 29.10 5.05 19.68
CA HIS A 526 28.93 5.43 18.28
C HIS A 526 30.10 6.26 17.73
N GLY A 527 31.23 6.31 18.45
CA GLY A 527 32.45 6.99 17.99
C GLY A 527 32.39 8.52 17.99
N VAL A 528 31.39 9.12 18.65
CA VAL A 528 31.22 10.58 18.71
C VAL A 528 31.81 11.13 20.01
N GLN A 529 32.69 12.13 19.90
CA GLN A 529 33.20 12.89 21.03
C GLN A 529 32.34 14.13 21.27
N ALA A 530 31.97 14.40 22.52
CA ALA A 530 31.14 15.54 22.88
C ALA A 530 31.58 16.17 24.20
N GLU A 531 31.50 17.49 24.30
CA GLU A 531 31.67 18.23 25.56
C GLU A 531 30.42 18.02 26.43
N CYS A 532 30.55 17.31 27.55
CA CYS A 532 29.44 17.01 28.44
C CYS A 532 29.43 17.98 29.63
N LEU A 533 28.35 18.75 29.79
CA LEU A 533 28.16 19.75 30.83
C LEU A 533 26.99 19.37 31.75
N ALA A 534 27.21 19.47 33.05
CA ALA A 534 26.19 19.27 34.08
C ALA A 534 25.99 20.57 34.86
N GLU A 535 24.79 21.14 34.77
CA GLU A 535 24.46 22.41 35.40
C GLU A 535 23.26 22.30 36.34
N THR A 536 23.06 23.30 37.18
CA THR A 536 21.92 23.42 38.10
C THR A 536 21.23 24.76 37.89
N GLY A 537 19.89 24.75 37.79
CA GLY A 537 19.12 25.99 37.66
C GLY A 537 17.89 25.83 36.74
N PRO A 538 17.24 26.96 36.39
CA PRO A 538 16.14 26.97 35.44
C PRO A 538 16.61 26.52 34.05
N VAL A 539 16.06 25.41 33.55
CA VAL A 539 16.56 24.72 32.35
C VAL A 539 16.73 25.65 31.14
N ALA A 540 15.73 26.48 30.84
CA ALA A 540 15.76 27.36 29.67
C ALA A 540 16.83 28.45 29.78
N GLU A 541 16.95 29.09 30.94
CA GLU A 541 17.90 30.19 31.16
C GLU A 541 19.33 29.67 31.09
N THR A 542 19.61 28.56 31.77
CA THR A 542 20.91 27.90 31.73
C THR A 542 21.26 27.45 30.31
N LEU A 543 20.31 26.85 29.58
CA LEU A 543 20.51 26.42 28.19
C LEU A 543 20.91 27.59 27.29
N LEU A 544 20.19 28.72 27.38
CA LEU A 544 20.44 29.91 26.57
C LEU A 544 21.75 30.61 26.95
N GLN A 545 22.10 30.65 28.25
CA GLN A 545 23.38 31.18 28.73
C GLN A 545 24.56 30.37 28.19
N ILE A 546 24.50 29.04 28.27
CA ILE A 546 25.55 28.17 27.72
C ILE A 546 25.62 28.29 26.20
N ALA A 547 24.46 28.35 25.52
CA ALA A 547 24.41 28.52 24.07
C ALA A 547 25.13 29.80 23.64
N ALA A 548 24.85 30.93 24.30
CA ALA A 548 25.52 32.20 24.03
C ALA A 548 27.02 32.17 24.37
N ALA A 549 27.39 31.59 25.51
CA ALA A 549 28.78 31.55 25.96
C ALA A 549 29.69 30.67 25.09
N ARG A 550 29.15 29.62 24.47
CA ARG A 550 29.90 28.65 23.67
C ARG A 550 29.75 28.85 22.15
N GLY A 551 29.02 29.88 21.71
CA GLY A 551 28.82 30.15 20.29
C GLY A 551 27.99 29.08 19.58
N ILE A 552 27.05 28.45 20.31
CA ILE A 552 26.16 27.43 19.77
C ILE A 552 25.25 28.04 18.71
N ASP A 553 25.16 27.38 17.56
CA ASP A 553 24.35 27.82 16.43
C ASP A 553 23.22 26.83 16.07
N LEU A 554 23.06 25.74 16.83
CA LEU A 554 21.94 24.79 16.72
C LEU A 554 21.62 24.19 18.10
N ILE A 555 20.38 24.29 18.56
CA ILE A 555 19.91 23.58 19.75
C ILE A 555 19.12 22.35 19.30
N ILE A 556 19.43 21.18 19.86
CA ILE A 556 18.71 19.93 19.64
C ILE A 556 18.05 19.52 20.97
N MET A 557 16.73 19.31 20.98
CA MET A 557 16.00 18.98 22.20
C MET A 557 14.73 18.17 21.94
N GLY A 558 14.13 17.64 23.01
CA GLY A 558 12.79 17.07 22.95
C GLY A 558 11.70 18.14 22.81
N GLY A 559 10.60 17.81 22.12
CA GLY A 559 9.39 18.64 22.10
C GLY A 559 8.55 18.57 23.39
N TYR A 560 7.35 19.15 23.38
CA TYR A 560 6.44 19.23 24.54
C TYR A 560 6.14 17.88 25.23
N GLY A 561 6.31 17.78 26.56
CA GLY A 561 6.39 16.50 27.27
C GLY A 561 5.10 15.93 27.87
N TYR A 562 3.96 16.65 27.90
CA TYR A 562 2.76 16.23 28.64
C TYR A 562 1.50 16.11 27.74
N THR A 563 0.47 15.42 28.24
CA THR A 563 -0.87 15.40 27.64
C THR A 563 -1.46 16.83 27.61
N PRO A 564 -2.24 17.20 26.56
CA PRO A 564 -2.68 18.59 26.31
C PRO A 564 -3.30 19.33 27.50
N VAL A 565 -3.99 18.60 28.39
CA VAL A 565 -4.76 19.15 29.53
C VAL A 565 -3.87 19.64 30.70
N LEU A 566 -2.64 19.15 30.84
CA LEU A 566 -1.73 19.49 31.95
C LEU A 566 -0.68 20.56 31.59
N GLU A 567 -0.74 21.09 30.38
CA GLU A 567 0.41 21.74 29.74
C GLU A 567 0.34 23.28 29.66
N VAL A 568 -0.79 23.86 30.07
CA VAL A 568 -0.98 25.32 30.17
C VAL A 568 0.00 25.95 31.18
N VAL A 569 0.63 25.14 32.04
CA VAL A 569 1.59 25.57 33.08
C VAL A 569 3.04 25.07 32.84
N LEU A 570 3.26 24.08 31.96
CA LEU A 570 4.51 23.27 31.92
C LEU A 570 5.26 23.22 30.57
N GLY A 571 4.76 23.86 29.51
CA GLY A 571 5.48 24.02 28.23
C GLY A 571 6.62 25.05 28.24
N SER A 572 7.03 25.53 29.43
CA SER A 572 7.83 26.73 29.62
C SER A 572 9.24 26.65 29.00
N THR A 573 9.91 25.49 29.01
CA THR A 573 11.28 25.39 28.49
C THR A 573 11.33 25.52 26.98
N VAL A 574 10.56 24.72 26.24
CA VAL A 574 10.50 24.76 24.76
C VAL A 574 10.06 26.16 24.31
N ASP A 575 9.00 26.69 24.93
CA ASP A 575 8.49 28.01 24.62
C ASP A 575 9.52 29.11 24.87
N HIS A 576 10.23 29.07 26.01
CA HIS A 576 11.23 30.07 26.35
C HIS A 576 12.39 30.04 25.36
N VAL A 577 12.90 28.84 25.04
CA VAL A 577 14.01 28.67 24.10
C VAL A 577 13.64 29.18 22.70
N LEU A 578 12.45 28.81 22.20
CA LEU A 578 11.96 29.29 20.91
C LEU A 578 11.74 30.81 20.90
N ARG A 579 11.17 31.39 21.98
CA ARG A 579 10.96 32.85 22.10
C ARG A 579 12.26 33.63 22.16
N ALA A 580 13.28 33.11 22.82
CA ALA A 580 14.59 33.76 22.92
C ALA A 580 15.26 33.88 21.56
N GLY A 581 15.06 32.89 20.69
CA GLY A 581 15.37 32.98 19.27
C GLY A 581 16.85 33.08 18.93
N LEU A 582 17.76 32.66 19.83
CA LEU A 582 19.21 32.75 19.65
C LEU A 582 19.72 32.02 18.39
N CYS A 583 19.21 30.82 18.12
CA CYS A 583 19.61 29.99 16.99
C CYS A 583 18.46 29.04 16.61
N PRO A 584 18.52 28.36 15.44
CA PRO A 584 17.59 27.31 15.09
C PRO A 584 17.50 26.21 16.16
N VAL A 585 16.30 25.66 16.33
CA VAL A 585 16.00 24.62 17.33
C VAL A 585 15.42 23.39 16.65
N LEU A 586 16.15 22.27 16.68
CA LEU A 586 15.71 20.98 16.18
C LEU A 586 14.97 20.21 17.29
N MET A 587 13.67 20.03 17.11
CA MET A 587 12.81 19.33 18.06
C MET A 587 12.57 17.89 17.64
N CYS A 588 12.83 16.96 18.56
CA CYS A 588 12.63 15.53 18.39
C CYS A 588 11.48 15.01 19.27
N ARG A 589 10.93 13.84 18.92
CA ARG A 589 9.69 13.31 19.51
C ARG A 589 9.81 11.95 20.16
#